data_AF-A0A2S5BCK6-F1
#
_entry.id   AF-A0A2S5BCK6-F1
#
_cell.length_a   1.000
_cell.length_b   1.000
_cell.length_c   1.000
_cell.angle_alpha   90.00
_cell.angle_beta   90.00
_cell.angle_gamma   90.00
#
_symmetry.space_group_name_H-M   'P 1'
#
loop_
_entity.id
_entity.type
_entity.pdbx_description
1 polymer ?
#
loop_
_entity_poly.entity_id
_entity_poly.type
_entity_poly.pdbx_seq_one_letter_code
_entity_poly.pdbx_strand_id
1 'polypeptide(L)'
;MLYSIRSASAAPILRFSPLPNATFRPSTVTRYASNVPPRSTVANVAAQVGPGPKRSQGGGKARRRLRTAGLFGLAGVGLYAYDREYNASALRRSLRTAVFGVTLALDFKVNFDANNADKIDRIHERTAQRLSKLVDQNVGMYVKLAQALAIQAAILPKPYREAFANVFDGAPAVPWDEVVRVFKGEFGLHPDDAFDVFEHEPLASASIAQVHKARLKAEPGKPWKDGEGWVAVKIRKEAVPKQMEWDLFCYRVLLWSYEKLFDLPVAFVSQYVSEQMRKEGNLRHEADNAMRTARYLADEPTLRDRARVPKVYDQWTGESVMTAEFVQACRLTDSARLEEMNLSVKEAMDTATELFSAMVFKWGFVQADPHPGNILCAPNPRNPSHPEVILIDHGLYVELPEAFRHEYCLLWQSLFTGNVSEIENIAVKWGIRRQNSDIFASLTLLRPHRLRKKREEDEARIAESGKTEQQVRLEQRAGLKERLKTMLESEELIPRELIFVTRAMRMMQGNNQAVGSVSNRINILAHWAAIGLAVSSPRQSLKQLGLRKFAAEKFRVVVFKVVLVFIDIGFLFTRLRSWWMEKRGQKGEGLEDLLQQQVTDMAKREFGVEIGDEAFAG
;
A
#
# COMPACT_ATOMS: atom_id res chain seq x y z
N MET A 1 -0.07 3.34 -17.14
CA MET A 1 -0.85 4.57 -16.86
C MET A 1 -1.53 4.99 -18.16
N LEU A 2 -2.86 5.10 -18.17
CA LEU A 2 -3.65 5.37 -19.38
C LEU A 2 -4.42 6.70 -19.24
N TYR A 3 -4.07 7.60 -20.17
CA TYR A 3 -4.83 8.58 -20.96
C TYR A 3 -6.22 9.15 -20.57
N SER A 4 -6.24 10.49 -20.60
CA SER A 4 -7.07 11.40 -21.44
C SER A 4 -8.59 11.31 -21.45
N ILE A 5 -9.23 12.32 -20.86
CA ILE A 5 -10.55 12.81 -21.26
C ILE A 5 -10.37 14.26 -21.71
N ARG A 6 -10.44 14.51 -23.03
CA ARG A 6 -10.75 15.83 -23.57
C ARG A 6 -12.26 16.05 -23.41
N SER A 7 -12.67 17.03 -22.62
CA SER A 7 -13.95 17.72 -22.82
C SER A 7 -13.70 19.23 -22.84
N ALA A 8 -14.27 19.86 -23.86
CA ALA A 8 -14.08 21.26 -24.17
C ALA A 8 -15.01 22.15 -23.34
N SER A 9 -14.46 23.22 -22.77
CA SER A 9 -15.16 24.51 -22.60
C SER A 9 -14.10 25.59 -22.37
N ALA A 10 -14.00 26.50 -23.33
CA ALA A 10 -13.04 27.60 -23.35
C ALA A 10 -13.68 28.89 -22.80
N ALA A 11 -12.94 29.61 -21.95
CA ALA A 11 -13.05 31.06 -21.75
C ALA A 11 -11.72 31.62 -21.19
N PRO A 12 -11.35 32.89 -21.48
CA PRO A 12 -9.96 33.28 -21.70
C PRO A 12 -9.22 33.77 -20.44
N ILE A 13 -7.93 33.46 -20.37
CA ILE A 13 -6.98 33.96 -19.37
C ILE A 13 -6.25 35.19 -19.93
N LEU A 14 -6.28 36.28 -19.15
CA LEU A 14 -5.55 37.53 -19.38
C LEU A 14 -4.04 37.33 -19.31
N ARG A 15 -3.33 37.77 -20.36
CA ARG A 15 -1.87 37.83 -20.46
C ARG A 15 -1.31 38.98 -19.61
N PHE A 16 -0.23 38.73 -18.88
CA PHE A 16 0.69 39.78 -18.41
C PHE A 16 2.11 39.47 -18.90
N SER A 17 2.71 40.48 -19.55
CA SER A 17 4.04 40.47 -20.15
C SER A 17 5.17 40.60 -19.11
N PRO A 18 6.39 40.11 -19.38
CA PRO A 18 7.55 40.30 -18.51
C PRO A 18 8.30 41.62 -18.82
N LEU A 19 8.85 42.26 -17.79
CA LEU A 19 9.78 43.40 -17.89
C LEU A 19 11.24 42.92 -17.73
N PRO A 20 12.24 43.63 -18.31
CA PRO A 20 13.55 43.08 -18.61
C PRO A 20 14.65 43.33 -17.55
N ASN A 21 15.70 42.52 -17.69
CA ASN A 21 16.95 42.44 -16.92
C ASN A 21 17.75 43.74 -16.83
N ALA A 22 18.40 43.96 -15.69
CA ALA A 22 19.53 44.86 -15.54
C ALA A 22 20.75 44.12 -14.97
N THR A 23 21.78 44.01 -15.79
CA THR A 23 23.12 43.48 -15.50
C THR A 23 24.01 44.56 -14.87
N PHE A 24 24.82 44.22 -13.87
CA PHE A 24 26.02 45.00 -13.55
C PHE A 24 27.17 44.09 -13.12
N ARG A 25 28.34 44.30 -13.73
CA ARG A 25 29.65 43.71 -13.41
C ARG A 25 30.59 44.78 -12.82
N PRO A 26 31.69 44.39 -12.15
CA PRO A 26 32.43 45.24 -11.21
C PRO A 26 33.69 45.87 -11.80
N SER A 27 34.26 46.88 -11.13
CA SER A 27 35.61 47.37 -11.37
C SER A 27 36.32 47.79 -10.08
N THR A 28 37.64 47.59 -10.11
CA THR A 28 38.61 47.46 -9.02
C THR A 28 39.40 48.76 -8.74
N VAL A 29 39.90 48.87 -7.49
CA VAL A 29 41.21 49.42 -7.04
C VAL A 29 41.52 50.92 -7.25
N THR A 30 41.92 51.63 -6.16
CA THR A 30 43.25 52.30 -5.99
C THR A 30 43.47 52.72 -4.51
N ARG A 31 44.74 52.64 -4.05
CA ARG A 31 45.27 52.89 -2.68
C ARG A 31 45.85 54.31 -2.49
N TYR A 32 46.22 54.59 -1.22
CA TYR A 32 47.17 55.60 -0.65
C TYR A 32 46.60 57.03 -0.45
N ALA A 33 46.87 57.78 0.63
CA ALA A 33 47.96 57.73 1.60
C ALA A 33 47.59 58.34 2.99
N SER A 34 48.42 57.96 3.97
CA SER A 34 48.76 58.50 5.30
C SER A 34 48.49 59.99 5.64
N ASN A 35 48.04 60.26 6.88
CA ASN A 35 48.82 60.98 7.91
C ASN A 35 48.03 61.20 9.23
N VAL A 36 48.74 61.07 10.35
CA VAL A 36 48.33 61.18 11.77
C VAL A 36 49.56 61.74 12.53
N PRO A 37 49.51 62.41 13.71
CA PRO A 37 48.67 63.48 14.29
C PRO A 37 49.57 64.65 14.82
N PRO A 38 49.23 65.50 15.83
CA PRO A 38 49.31 65.08 17.25
C PRO A 38 48.33 65.74 18.27
N ARG A 39 48.25 65.04 19.44
CA ARG A 39 48.07 65.43 20.87
C ARG A 39 47.99 66.95 21.20
N SER A 40 47.38 67.46 22.27
CA SER A 40 46.98 67.05 23.64
C SER A 40 45.94 68.11 24.12
N THR A 41 45.19 68.01 25.21
CA THR A 41 45.66 68.21 26.60
C THR A 41 44.46 68.10 27.54
N VAL A 42 44.70 67.52 28.71
CA VAL A 42 43.78 67.31 29.83
C VAL A 42 43.59 68.62 30.60
N ALA A 43 42.36 68.94 30.99
CA ALA A 43 42.09 69.82 32.14
C ALA A 43 40.82 69.37 32.87
N ASN A 44 41.01 68.95 34.12
CA ASN A 44 39.96 68.66 35.10
C ASN A 44 39.35 69.98 35.62
N VAL A 45 38.02 70.05 35.70
CA VAL A 45 37.34 70.84 36.73
C VAL A 45 36.17 70.02 37.26
N ALA A 46 36.24 69.74 38.57
CA ALA A 46 35.21 69.07 39.34
C ALA A 46 34.18 70.07 39.88
N ALA A 47 33.02 69.52 40.22
CA ALA A 47 31.96 70.04 41.10
C ALA A 47 30.93 71.01 40.50
N GLN A 48 29.76 70.45 40.16
CA GLN A 48 28.49 70.87 40.76
C GLN A 48 27.48 69.72 40.70
N VAL A 49 27.06 69.26 41.89
CA VAL A 49 26.04 68.22 42.09
C VAL A 49 24.67 68.88 41.96
N GLY A 50 23.97 68.60 40.84
CA GLY A 50 22.54 68.81 40.67
C GLY A 50 21.83 67.46 40.55
N PRO A 51 20.55 67.33 40.96
CA PRO A 51 19.87 66.04 41.03
C PRO A 51 19.72 65.45 39.62
N GLY A 52 20.33 64.28 39.40
CA GLY A 52 20.36 63.62 38.09
C GLY A 52 18.97 63.23 37.59
N PRO A 53 18.67 63.41 36.29
CA PRO A 53 17.46 62.86 35.70
C PRO A 53 17.61 61.33 35.62
N LYS A 54 16.59 60.61 36.09
CA LYS A 54 16.52 59.14 36.05
C LYS A 54 16.71 58.64 34.61
N ARG A 55 17.83 57.95 34.35
CA ARG A 55 18.05 57.18 33.10
C ARG A 55 16.94 56.13 32.95
N SER A 56 16.09 56.29 31.93
CA SER A 56 15.15 55.24 31.52
C SER A 56 15.90 54.07 30.88
N GLN A 57 16.27 53.08 31.68
CA GLN A 57 16.81 51.79 31.21
C GLN A 57 15.71 50.88 30.57
N GLY A 58 14.84 51.44 29.75
CA GLY A 58 13.73 50.70 29.12
C GLY A 58 13.98 50.25 27.67
N GLY A 59 14.69 51.06 26.87
CA GLY A 59 14.78 50.86 25.41
C GLY A 59 15.77 49.78 24.96
N GLY A 60 16.85 49.55 25.71
CA GLY A 60 17.93 48.64 25.29
C GLY A 60 17.54 47.15 25.29
N LYS A 61 16.72 46.73 26.27
CA LYS A 61 16.26 45.34 26.39
C LYS A 61 15.22 44.98 25.33
N ALA A 62 14.28 45.89 25.06
CA ALA A 62 13.29 45.71 23.99
C ALA A 62 13.95 45.65 22.60
N ARG A 63 14.90 46.57 22.32
CA ARG A 63 15.65 46.59 21.06
C ARG A 63 16.56 45.37 20.89
N ARG A 64 17.13 44.83 21.98
CA ARG A 64 17.89 43.57 21.97
C ARG A 64 16.97 42.36 21.72
N ARG A 65 15.80 42.29 22.36
CA ARG A 65 14.79 41.25 22.09
C ARG A 65 14.27 41.29 20.66
N LEU A 66 14.01 42.48 20.10
CA LEU A 66 13.61 42.64 18.70
C LEU A 66 14.73 42.25 17.73
N ARG A 67 15.99 42.58 18.01
CA ARG A 67 17.13 42.13 17.19
C ARG A 67 17.34 40.62 17.28
N THR A 68 17.21 40.03 18.47
CA THR A 68 17.29 38.58 18.66
C THR A 68 16.13 37.87 17.96
N ALA A 69 14.90 38.37 18.07
CA ALA A 69 13.74 37.84 17.35
C ALA A 69 13.90 37.99 15.82
N GLY A 70 14.45 39.11 15.34
CA GLY A 70 14.77 39.32 13.93
C GLY A 70 15.88 38.37 13.43
N LEU A 71 16.88 38.08 14.25
CA LEU A 71 17.94 37.12 13.94
C LEU A 71 17.41 35.68 13.88
N PHE A 72 16.54 35.30 14.82
CA PHE A 72 15.83 34.02 14.77
C PHE A 72 14.86 33.93 13.59
N GLY A 73 14.21 35.04 13.22
CA GLY A 73 13.37 35.13 12.03
C GLY A 73 14.18 34.95 10.73
N LEU A 74 15.32 35.63 10.60
CA LEU A 74 16.24 35.47 9.47
C LEU A 74 16.88 34.09 9.41
N ALA A 75 17.28 33.52 10.55
CA ALA A 75 17.76 32.15 10.64
C ALA A 75 16.65 31.14 10.27
N GLY A 76 15.41 31.40 10.68
CA GLY A 76 14.25 30.59 10.30
C GLY A 76 13.92 30.69 8.80
N VAL A 77 14.03 31.87 8.19
CA VAL A 77 13.86 32.07 6.74
C VAL A 77 15.01 31.43 5.97
N GLY A 78 16.24 31.54 6.45
CA GLY A 78 17.42 30.88 5.87
C GLY A 78 17.32 29.36 5.96
N LEU A 79 16.91 28.82 7.11
CA LEU A 79 16.65 27.39 7.30
C LEU A 79 15.47 26.92 6.43
N TYR A 80 14.44 27.76 6.24
CA TYR A 80 13.30 27.47 5.36
C TYR A 80 13.69 27.43 3.89
N ALA A 81 14.49 28.40 3.42
CA ALA A 81 14.99 28.41 2.05
C ALA A 81 15.94 27.23 1.81
N TYR A 82 16.84 26.96 2.75
CA TYR A 82 17.76 25.82 2.71
C TYR A 82 17.02 24.48 2.72
N ASP A 83 16.03 24.31 3.60
CA ASP A 83 15.22 23.09 3.65
C ASP A 83 14.45 22.86 2.34
N ARG A 84 13.86 23.93 1.78
CA ARG A 84 13.13 23.88 0.52
C ARG A 84 14.03 23.51 -0.67
N GLU A 85 15.24 24.06 -0.72
CA GLU A 85 16.11 23.98 -1.89
C GLU A 85 17.06 22.77 -1.83
N TYR A 86 17.51 22.36 -0.64
CA TYR A 86 18.51 21.29 -0.47
C TYR A 86 17.95 20.01 0.18
N ASN A 87 17.01 20.11 1.12
CA ASN A 87 16.40 18.95 1.81
C ASN A 87 14.98 18.62 1.32
N ALA A 88 14.54 19.19 0.19
CA ALA A 88 13.22 18.96 -0.39
C ALA A 88 12.06 19.15 0.63
N SER A 89 12.15 20.18 1.47
CA SER A 89 11.17 20.51 2.53
C SER A 89 11.02 19.45 3.65
N ALA A 90 12.05 18.62 3.91
CA ALA A 90 12.00 17.57 4.92
C ALA A 90 11.68 18.09 6.33
N LEU A 91 12.22 19.24 6.74
CA LEU A 91 11.93 19.83 8.06
C LEU A 91 10.48 20.30 8.15
N ARG A 92 9.96 20.95 7.10
CA ARG A 92 8.55 21.38 7.07
C ARG A 92 7.59 20.17 7.13
N ARG A 93 7.90 19.10 6.39
CA ARG A 93 7.11 17.86 6.37
C ARG A 93 7.14 17.19 7.74
N SER A 94 8.32 17.11 8.36
CA SER A 94 8.51 16.58 9.71
C SER A 94 7.75 17.40 10.77
N LEU A 95 7.76 18.73 10.67
CA LEU A 95 7.03 19.62 11.57
C LEU A 95 5.51 19.41 11.48
N ARG A 96 4.96 19.27 10.26
CA ARG A 96 3.52 18.97 10.10
C ARG A 96 3.16 17.65 10.76
N THR A 97 4.00 16.62 10.61
CA THR A 97 3.79 15.30 11.23
C THR A 97 3.87 15.38 12.76
N ALA A 98 4.83 16.15 13.30
CA ALA A 98 4.92 16.37 14.73
C ALA A 98 3.69 17.13 15.28
N VAL A 99 3.26 18.19 14.61
CA VAL A 99 2.04 18.95 14.97
C VAL A 99 0.81 18.06 14.92
N PHE A 100 0.69 17.21 13.90
CA PHE A 100 -0.37 16.22 13.80
C PHE A 100 -0.34 15.25 14.99
N GLY A 101 0.82 14.66 15.31
CA GLY A 101 0.98 13.72 16.42
C GLY A 101 0.65 14.34 17.79
N VAL A 102 1.08 15.58 18.04
CA VAL A 102 0.74 16.30 19.28
C VAL A 102 -0.75 16.61 19.35
N THR A 103 -1.34 17.09 18.25
CA THR A 103 -2.78 17.39 18.18
C THR A 103 -3.60 16.13 18.41
N LEU A 104 -3.19 15.00 17.83
CA LEU A 104 -3.80 13.69 18.02
C LEU A 104 -3.76 13.27 19.49
N ALA A 105 -2.59 13.32 20.11
CA ALA A 105 -2.42 12.92 21.51
C ALA A 105 -3.26 13.79 22.46
N LEU A 106 -3.32 15.10 22.23
CA LEU A 106 -4.15 16.02 23.02
C LEU A 106 -5.65 15.77 22.80
N ASP A 107 -6.09 15.57 21.56
CA ASP A 107 -7.51 15.36 21.25
C ASP A 107 -8.03 14.05 21.87
N PHE A 108 -7.25 12.97 21.78
CA PHE A 108 -7.57 11.72 22.48
C PHE A 108 -7.50 11.88 24.00
N LYS A 109 -6.48 12.54 24.55
CA LYS A 109 -6.38 12.72 26.01
C LYS A 109 -7.54 13.53 26.61
N VAL A 110 -8.06 14.51 25.88
CA VAL A 110 -9.13 15.42 26.36
C VAL A 110 -10.52 14.86 26.08
N ASN A 111 -10.73 14.25 24.91
CA ASN A 111 -12.08 13.92 24.44
C ASN A 111 -12.39 12.42 24.51
N PHE A 112 -11.41 11.54 24.73
CA PHE A 112 -11.66 10.09 24.81
C PHE A 112 -12.44 9.74 26.07
N ASP A 113 -13.59 9.12 25.87
CA ASP A 113 -14.51 8.70 26.90
C ASP A 113 -15.03 7.32 26.53
N ALA A 114 -14.53 6.28 27.22
CA ALA A 114 -14.82 4.88 26.90
C ALA A 114 -16.31 4.53 26.99
N ASN A 115 -17.11 5.35 27.70
CA ASN A 115 -18.53 5.11 27.93
C ASN A 115 -19.43 5.87 26.95
N ASN A 116 -18.87 6.69 26.05
CA ASN A 116 -19.64 7.50 25.11
C ASN A 116 -19.22 7.22 23.66
N ALA A 117 -19.99 6.36 23.00
CA ALA A 117 -19.74 5.95 21.60
C ALA A 117 -19.71 7.14 20.62
N ASP A 118 -20.59 8.12 20.79
CA ASP A 118 -20.65 9.29 19.89
C ASP A 118 -19.38 10.15 19.97
N LYS A 119 -18.79 10.28 21.17
CA LYS A 119 -17.51 11.00 21.33
C LYS A 119 -16.37 10.24 20.65
N ILE A 120 -16.34 8.91 20.77
CA ILE A 120 -15.32 8.05 20.14
C ILE A 120 -15.39 8.19 18.62
N ASP A 121 -16.58 8.09 18.02
CA ASP A 121 -16.76 8.19 16.58
C ASP A 121 -16.35 9.57 16.04
N ARG A 122 -16.71 10.66 16.75
CA ARG A 122 -16.29 12.04 16.39
C ARG A 122 -14.77 12.26 16.48
N ILE A 123 -14.07 11.57 17.38
CA ILE A 123 -12.61 11.65 17.46
C ILE A 123 -11.99 10.92 16.27
N HIS A 124 -12.49 9.73 15.94
CA HIS A 124 -12.03 8.98 14.77
C HIS A 124 -12.26 9.74 13.47
N GLU A 125 -13.42 10.39 13.30
CA GLU A 125 -13.74 11.24 12.15
C GLU A 125 -12.74 12.39 11.98
N ARG A 126 -12.58 13.22 13.01
CA ARG A 126 -11.65 14.37 12.97
C ARG A 126 -10.21 13.92 12.77
N THR A 127 -9.83 12.78 13.33
CA THR A 127 -8.47 12.25 13.18
C THR A 127 -8.23 11.75 11.75
N ALA A 128 -9.18 11.03 11.16
CA ALA A 128 -9.09 10.55 9.80
C ALA A 128 -8.96 11.72 8.81
N GLN A 129 -9.76 12.78 8.97
CA GLN A 129 -9.66 13.99 8.15
C GLN A 129 -8.29 14.69 8.29
N ARG A 130 -7.75 14.79 9.51
CA ARG A 130 -6.41 15.37 9.73
C ARG A 130 -5.31 14.50 9.13
N LEU A 131 -5.45 13.18 9.20
CA LEU A 131 -4.51 12.24 8.60
C LEU A 131 -4.51 12.35 7.08
N SER A 132 -5.70 12.38 6.45
CA SER A 132 -5.85 12.62 5.00
C SER A 132 -5.13 13.90 4.59
N LYS A 133 -5.42 15.01 5.29
CA LYS A 133 -4.77 16.29 5.03
C LYS A 133 -3.25 16.25 5.17
N LEU A 134 -2.72 15.49 6.13
CA LEU A 134 -1.27 15.31 6.29
C LEU A 134 -0.68 14.56 5.08
N VAL A 135 -1.34 13.49 4.63
CA VAL A 135 -0.94 12.69 3.47
C VAL A 135 -0.94 13.55 2.20
N ASP A 136 -2.01 14.31 1.96
CA ASP A 136 -2.15 15.20 0.80
C ASP A 136 -1.08 16.31 0.78
N GLN A 137 -0.70 16.82 1.96
CA GLN A 137 0.27 17.91 2.07
C GLN A 137 1.73 17.45 2.00
N ASN A 138 2.03 16.23 2.47
CA ASN A 138 3.39 15.72 2.50
C ASN A 138 3.74 14.89 1.26
N VAL A 139 2.74 14.29 0.59
CA VAL A 139 2.87 13.46 -0.63
C VAL A 139 4.02 12.43 -0.55
N GLY A 140 4.34 11.79 -1.68
CA GLY A 140 5.49 10.86 -1.77
C GLY A 140 5.34 9.67 -0.84
N MET A 141 6.27 9.51 0.10
CA MET A 141 6.29 8.41 1.05
C MET A 141 5.03 8.34 1.93
N TYR A 142 4.39 9.47 2.25
CA TYR A 142 3.16 9.47 3.05
C TYR A 142 1.99 8.82 2.30
N VAL A 143 1.91 9.03 0.99
CA VAL A 143 0.91 8.37 0.13
C VAL A 143 1.19 6.87 0.08
N LYS A 144 2.46 6.46 -0.06
CA LYS A 144 2.84 5.03 -0.03
C LYS A 144 2.55 4.35 1.32
N LEU A 145 2.86 5.02 2.43
CA LEU A 145 2.52 4.53 3.77
C LEU A 145 1.00 4.44 3.98
N ALA A 146 0.25 5.44 3.52
CA ALA A 146 -1.20 5.41 3.56
C ALA A 146 -1.76 4.26 2.71
N GLN A 147 -1.24 4.01 1.50
CA GLN A 147 -1.61 2.86 0.67
C GLN A 147 -1.31 1.53 1.38
N ALA A 148 -0.16 1.41 2.05
CA ALA A 148 0.18 0.23 2.82
C ALA A 148 -0.77 -0.02 4.00
N LEU A 149 -1.26 1.05 4.65
CA LEU A 149 -2.21 0.97 5.76
C LEU A 149 -3.67 0.81 5.32
N ALA A 150 -4.03 1.37 4.16
CA ALA A 150 -5.38 1.36 3.59
C ALA A 150 -5.90 -0.06 3.39
N ILE A 151 -5.04 -1.02 3.12
CA ILE A 151 -5.48 -2.39 2.82
C ILE A 151 -5.82 -3.18 4.09
N GLN A 152 -5.41 -2.67 5.26
CA GLN A 152 -5.88 -3.12 6.56
C GLN A 152 -7.10 -2.31 7.04
N ALA A 153 -7.66 -1.43 6.20
CA ALA A 153 -8.83 -0.60 6.51
C ALA A 153 -10.03 -1.42 6.98
N ALA A 154 -10.14 -2.69 6.60
CA ALA A 154 -11.15 -3.62 7.12
C ALA A 154 -11.28 -3.61 8.65
N ILE A 155 -10.15 -3.44 9.34
CA ILE A 155 -10.04 -3.42 10.80
C ILE A 155 -10.16 -1.98 11.35
N LEU A 156 -9.95 -0.98 10.50
CA LEU A 156 -10.00 0.43 10.89
C LEU A 156 -11.44 0.94 10.97
N PRO A 157 -11.71 1.91 11.87
CA PRO A 157 -12.99 2.61 11.90
C PRO A 157 -13.32 3.25 10.55
N LYS A 158 -14.61 3.28 10.19
CA LYS A 158 -15.13 3.77 8.91
C LYS A 158 -14.48 5.07 8.41
N PRO A 159 -14.29 6.12 9.23
CA PRO A 159 -13.71 7.38 8.76
C PRO A 159 -12.30 7.25 8.18
N TYR A 160 -11.47 6.35 8.72
CA TYR A 160 -10.12 6.12 8.19
C TYR A 160 -10.16 5.41 6.85
N ARG A 161 -11.13 4.51 6.66
CA ARG A 161 -11.30 3.78 5.39
C ARG A 161 -11.63 4.76 4.26
N GLU A 162 -12.60 5.64 4.51
CA GLU A 162 -13.00 6.70 3.56
C GLU A 162 -11.87 7.68 3.29
N ALA A 163 -11.12 8.08 4.33
CA ALA A 163 -9.95 8.94 4.18
C ALA A 163 -8.87 8.30 3.29
N PHE A 164 -8.60 7.00 3.46
CA PHE A 164 -7.60 6.30 2.66
C PHE A 164 -8.06 5.98 1.23
N ALA A 165 -9.36 5.78 1.01
CA ALA A 165 -9.92 5.56 -0.33
C ALA A 165 -9.68 6.74 -1.29
N ASN A 166 -9.51 7.95 -0.75
CA ASN A 166 -9.28 9.17 -1.55
C ASN A 166 -7.79 9.48 -1.78
N VAL A 167 -6.86 8.69 -1.22
CA VAL A 167 -5.41 8.93 -1.34
C VAL A 167 -4.85 8.50 -2.71
N PHE A 168 -5.66 7.86 -3.56
CA PHE A 168 -5.23 7.22 -4.80
C PHE A 168 -5.12 8.15 -6.03
N ASP A 169 -5.45 9.43 -5.92
CA ASP A 169 -5.51 10.31 -7.10
C ASP A 169 -4.25 11.15 -7.36
N GLY A 170 -3.70 10.95 -8.57
CA GLY A 170 -2.83 11.85 -9.35
C GLY A 170 -1.76 12.65 -8.60
N ALA A 171 -0.59 12.05 -8.35
CA ALA A 171 0.56 12.82 -7.87
C ALA A 171 1.07 13.77 -8.96
N PRO A 172 1.43 15.04 -8.64
CA PRO A 172 1.91 15.98 -9.65
C PRO A 172 3.24 15.51 -10.26
N ALA A 173 3.37 15.72 -11.57
CA ALA A 173 4.61 15.47 -12.31
C ALA A 173 5.71 16.46 -11.89
N VAL A 174 6.97 16.01 -11.97
CA VAL A 174 8.14 16.88 -11.81
C VAL A 174 8.58 17.47 -13.16
N PRO A 175 9.22 18.65 -13.17
CA PRO A 175 9.72 19.28 -14.38
C PRO A 175 10.76 18.41 -15.11
N TRP A 176 10.85 18.58 -16.44
CA TRP A 176 11.79 17.85 -17.29
C TRP A 176 13.25 17.94 -16.82
N ASP A 177 13.69 19.10 -16.35
CA ASP A 177 15.06 19.27 -15.84
C ASP A 177 15.41 18.34 -14.68
N GLU A 178 14.43 18.01 -13.82
CA GLU A 178 14.62 17.04 -12.74
C GLU A 178 14.80 15.62 -13.32
N VAL A 179 14.00 15.26 -14.31
CA VAL A 179 14.09 13.98 -15.03
C VAL A 179 15.47 13.83 -15.66
N VAL A 180 15.96 14.87 -16.34
CA VAL A 180 17.29 14.90 -16.96
C VAL A 180 18.39 14.75 -15.91
N ARG A 181 18.31 15.46 -14.77
CA ARG A 181 19.31 15.35 -13.70
C ARG A 181 19.37 13.94 -13.12
N VAL A 182 18.22 13.33 -12.83
CA VAL A 182 18.15 11.98 -12.28
C VAL A 182 18.72 10.96 -13.29
N PHE A 183 18.28 11.02 -14.54
CA PHE A 183 18.74 10.09 -15.58
C PHE A 183 20.25 10.24 -15.86
N LYS A 184 20.74 11.48 -15.95
CA LYS A 184 22.17 11.77 -16.13
C LYS A 184 23.01 11.37 -14.92
N GLY A 185 22.47 11.49 -13.71
CA GLY A 185 23.12 11.01 -12.49
C GLY A 185 23.30 9.49 -12.48
N GLU A 186 22.35 8.75 -13.04
CA GLU A 186 22.38 7.29 -13.12
C GLU A 186 23.27 6.78 -14.26
N PHE A 187 23.12 7.32 -15.47
CA PHE A 187 23.75 6.77 -16.68
C PHE A 187 24.82 7.67 -17.32
N GLY A 188 25.05 8.88 -16.81
CA GLY A 188 26.01 9.84 -17.38
C GLY A 188 25.57 10.48 -18.71
N LEU A 189 24.41 10.12 -19.24
CA LEU A 189 23.89 10.54 -20.55
C LEU A 189 22.62 11.38 -20.42
N HIS A 190 22.32 12.19 -21.43
CA HIS A 190 21.00 12.82 -21.55
C HIS A 190 19.97 11.80 -22.04
N PRO A 191 18.69 11.84 -21.59
CA PRO A 191 17.66 10.92 -22.11
C PRO A 191 17.53 10.93 -23.64
N ASP A 192 17.56 12.12 -24.26
CA ASP A 192 17.51 12.25 -25.73
C ASP A 192 18.75 11.66 -26.44
N ASP A 193 19.87 11.47 -25.75
CA ASP A 193 21.06 10.79 -26.28
C ASP A 193 21.01 9.28 -26.08
N ALA A 194 20.22 8.79 -25.11
CA ALA A 194 20.07 7.37 -24.79
C ALA A 194 19.05 6.67 -25.70
N PHE A 195 18.01 7.37 -26.11
CA PHE A 195 16.86 6.85 -26.85
C PHE A 195 16.76 7.44 -28.26
N ASP A 196 15.98 6.80 -29.15
CA ASP A 196 15.63 7.34 -30.48
C ASP A 196 14.57 8.44 -30.35
N VAL A 197 13.60 8.21 -29.46
CA VAL A 197 12.56 9.18 -29.09
C VAL A 197 12.39 9.13 -27.58
N PHE A 198 12.26 10.27 -26.93
CA PHE A 198 11.87 10.36 -25.52
C PHE A 198 10.76 11.40 -25.36
N GLU A 199 9.57 10.98 -24.93
CA GLU A 199 8.45 11.90 -24.70
C GLU A 199 8.72 12.70 -23.41
N HIS A 200 8.93 14.01 -23.53
CA HIS A 200 9.24 14.89 -22.39
C HIS A 200 8.04 15.07 -21.45
N GLU A 201 6.83 15.01 -21.99
CA GLU A 201 5.63 14.93 -21.16
C GLU A 201 5.53 13.52 -20.55
N PRO A 202 5.37 13.40 -19.23
CA PRO A 202 5.22 12.10 -18.62
C PRO A 202 3.89 11.47 -19.03
N LEU A 203 3.93 10.21 -19.43
CA LEU A 203 2.75 9.37 -19.60
C LEU A 203 1.97 9.25 -18.29
N ALA A 204 2.69 9.36 -17.16
CA ALA A 204 2.23 8.98 -15.84
C ALA A 204 3.00 9.69 -14.75
N SER A 205 2.35 10.10 -13.66
CA SER A 205 3.05 10.44 -12.41
C SER A 205 2.41 9.73 -11.22
N ALA A 206 3.23 8.96 -10.50
CA ALA A 206 2.89 8.31 -9.25
C ALA A 206 3.57 9.04 -8.08
N SER A 207 3.34 8.56 -6.85
CA SER A 207 3.83 9.24 -5.64
C SER A 207 5.35 9.36 -5.57
N ILE A 208 6.10 8.32 -5.93
CA ILE A 208 7.58 8.27 -5.81
C ILE A 208 8.33 8.35 -7.16
N ALA A 209 7.64 8.12 -8.27
CA ALA A 209 8.23 8.06 -9.60
C ALA A 209 7.24 8.55 -10.65
N GLN A 210 7.73 8.91 -11.83
CA GLN A 210 6.93 9.19 -13.01
C GLN A 210 7.40 8.36 -14.19
N VAL A 211 6.50 8.08 -15.14
CA VAL A 211 6.80 7.22 -16.29
C VAL A 211 6.73 8.06 -17.55
N HIS A 212 7.77 7.96 -18.36
CA HIS A 212 7.84 8.52 -19.70
C HIS A 212 7.77 7.40 -20.72
N LYS A 213 7.25 7.73 -21.91
CA LYS A 213 7.29 6.81 -23.04
C LYS A 213 8.49 7.17 -23.90
N ALA A 214 9.26 6.17 -24.30
CA ALA A 214 10.45 6.36 -25.12
C ALA A 214 10.56 5.24 -26.15
N ARG A 215 11.38 5.43 -27.18
CA ARG A 215 11.72 4.41 -28.17
C ARG A 215 13.22 4.16 -28.13
N LEU A 216 13.61 2.89 -28.01
CA LEU A 216 15.02 2.49 -28.00
C LEU A 216 15.70 2.82 -29.33
N LYS A 217 17.02 2.96 -29.33
CA LYS A 217 17.81 3.03 -30.57
C LYS A 217 17.82 1.66 -31.26
N ALA A 218 17.63 1.66 -32.58
CA ALA A 218 17.68 0.44 -33.38
C ALA A 218 19.11 -0.12 -33.43
N GLU A 219 19.25 -1.45 -33.51
CA GLU A 219 20.55 -2.08 -33.78
C GLU A 219 21.02 -1.71 -35.19
N PRO A 220 22.34 -1.48 -35.40
CA PRO A 220 22.87 -1.27 -36.75
C PRO A 220 22.46 -2.40 -37.70
N GLY A 221 21.80 -2.05 -38.80
CA GLY A 221 21.30 -3.02 -39.80
C GLY A 221 19.94 -3.66 -39.48
N LYS A 222 19.28 -3.33 -38.36
CA LYS A 222 17.93 -3.79 -38.02
C LYS A 222 17.05 -2.61 -37.55
N PRO A 223 16.48 -1.81 -38.46
CA PRO A 223 15.57 -0.74 -38.08
C PRO A 223 14.33 -1.29 -37.39
N TRP A 224 13.78 -0.53 -36.43
CA TRP A 224 12.49 -0.85 -35.83
C TRP A 224 11.39 -0.84 -36.89
N LYS A 225 10.46 -1.80 -36.80
CA LYS A 225 9.19 -1.70 -37.53
C LYS A 225 8.23 -0.75 -36.81
N ASP A 226 7.15 -0.39 -37.49
CA ASP A 226 6.09 0.43 -36.89
C ASP A 226 5.54 -0.23 -35.62
N GLY A 227 5.52 0.52 -34.53
CA GLY A 227 5.07 0.05 -33.22
C GLY A 227 6.11 -0.76 -32.41
N GLU A 228 7.30 -1.01 -32.93
CA GLU A 228 8.37 -1.72 -32.20
C GLU A 228 9.32 -0.76 -31.45
N GLY A 229 10.05 -1.30 -30.48
CA GLY A 229 11.09 -0.59 -29.74
C GLY A 229 10.59 0.38 -28.65
N TRP A 230 9.28 0.47 -28.44
CA TRP A 230 8.70 1.34 -27.41
C TRP A 230 8.90 0.77 -26.00
N VAL A 231 9.26 1.66 -25.08
CA VAL A 231 9.54 1.36 -23.67
C VAL A 231 8.88 2.39 -22.76
N ALA A 232 8.52 1.93 -21.57
CA ALA A 232 8.15 2.74 -20.44
C ALA A 232 9.39 2.97 -19.57
N VAL A 233 9.79 4.23 -19.42
CA VAL A 233 10.93 4.66 -18.60
C VAL A 233 10.40 5.26 -17.32
N LYS A 234 10.44 4.48 -16.24
CA LYS A 234 10.05 4.90 -14.89
C LYS A 234 11.25 5.58 -14.23
N ILE A 235 11.07 6.82 -13.79
CA ILE A 235 12.12 7.67 -13.22
C ILE A 235 11.69 8.12 -11.83
N ARG A 236 12.49 7.81 -10.82
CA ARG A 236 12.28 8.19 -9.42
C ARG A 236 12.41 9.71 -9.27
N LYS A 237 11.52 10.32 -8.50
CA LYS A 237 11.58 11.76 -8.19
C LYS A 237 12.80 12.05 -7.31
N GLU A 238 13.55 13.11 -7.60
CA GLU A 238 14.83 13.45 -6.96
C GLU A 238 14.68 13.67 -5.45
N ALA A 239 13.50 14.16 -5.04
CA ALA A 239 13.17 14.45 -3.65
C ALA A 239 13.04 13.18 -2.77
N VAL A 240 12.67 12.03 -3.34
CA VAL A 240 12.33 10.81 -2.58
C VAL A 240 13.47 10.32 -1.69
N PRO A 241 14.69 10.05 -2.20
CA PRO A 241 15.78 9.56 -1.33
C PRO A 241 16.17 10.55 -0.23
N LYS A 242 16.09 11.87 -0.49
CA LYS A 242 16.40 12.93 0.50
C LYS A 242 15.37 12.97 1.64
N GLN A 243 14.12 12.68 1.32
CA GLN A 243 12.97 12.74 2.23
C GLN A 243 12.74 11.45 3.01
N MET A 244 13.04 10.30 2.40
CA MET A 244 12.63 8.98 2.88
C MET A 244 13.05 8.69 4.32
N GLU A 245 14.31 8.91 4.68
CA GLU A 245 14.79 8.59 6.04
C GLU A 245 14.16 9.47 7.12
N TRP A 246 13.91 10.75 6.80
CA TRP A 246 13.19 11.66 7.71
C TRP A 246 11.74 11.25 7.88
N ASP A 247 11.06 10.90 6.79
CA ASP A 247 9.66 10.45 6.83
C ASP A 247 9.52 9.16 7.63
N LEU A 248 10.42 8.20 7.43
CA LEU A 248 10.45 6.94 8.17
C LEU A 248 10.82 7.14 9.64
N PHE A 249 11.67 8.11 9.96
CA PHE A 249 11.93 8.50 11.34
C PHE A 249 10.66 9.06 12.01
N CYS A 250 9.99 10.02 11.39
CA CYS A 250 8.75 10.58 11.92
C CYS A 250 7.64 9.53 12.07
N TYR A 251 7.51 8.63 11.09
CA TYR A 251 6.58 7.51 11.15
C TYR A 251 6.84 6.59 12.36
N ARG A 252 8.10 6.18 12.58
CA ARG A 252 8.48 5.36 13.74
C ARG A 252 8.20 6.05 15.06
N VAL A 253 8.53 7.34 15.18
CA VAL A 253 8.25 8.14 16.39
C VAL A 253 6.75 8.25 16.65
N LEU A 254 5.94 8.43 15.60
CA LEU A 254 4.49 8.52 15.71
C LEU A 254 3.88 7.19 16.18
N LEU A 255 4.30 6.06 15.61
CA LEU A 255 3.83 4.74 16.05
C LEU A 255 4.29 4.39 17.46
N TRP A 256 5.54 4.69 17.81
CA TRP A 256 6.04 4.51 19.18
C TRP A 256 5.24 5.33 20.19
N SER A 257 4.93 6.60 19.87
CA SER A 257 4.11 7.46 20.73
C SER A 257 2.68 6.92 20.86
N TYR A 258 2.12 6.40 19.78
CA TYR A 258 0.78 5.80 19.76
C TYR A 258 0.72 4.53 20.63
N GLU A 259 1.69 3.62 20.48
CA GLU A 259 1.80 2.42 21.31
C GLU A 259 1.84 2.76 22.80
N LYS A 260 2.64 3.77 23.19
CA LYS A 260 2.72 4.24 24.59
C LYS A 260 1.43 4.89 25.09
N LEU A 261 0.66 5.52 24.21
CA LEU A 261 -0.59 6.20 24.59
C LEU A 261 -1.78 5.24 24.69
N PHE A 262 -1.82 4.19 23.87
CA PHE A 262 -2.99 3.31 23.74
C PHE A 262 -2.77 1.86 24.20
N ASP A 263 -1.55 1.49 24.60
CA ASP A 263 -1.19 0.11 24.99
C ASP A 263 -1.60 -0.90 23.91
N LEU A 264 -1.24 -0.58 22.66
CA LEU A 264 -1.49 -1.41 21.48
C LEU A 264 -0.16 -1.72 20.79
N PRO A 265 0.17 -3.00 20.55
CA PRO A 265 1.45 -3.39 19.96
C PRO A 265 1.44 -3.10 18.45
N VAL A 266 1.76 -1.86 18.06
CA VAL A 266 1.80 -1.45 16.65
C VAL A 266 3.21 -1.15 16.16
N ALA A 267 4.17 -0.94 17.07
CA ALA A 267 5.53 -0.62 16.68
C ALA A 267 6.25 -1.80 16.01
N PHE A 268 5.84 -3.05 16.25
CA PHE A 268 6.47 -4.22 15.62
C PHE A 268 6.37 -4.19 14.09
N VAL A 269 5.29 -3.62 13.54
CA VAL A 269 5.07 -3.48 12.09
C VAL A 269 5.94 -2.35 11.51
N SER A 270 6.33 -1.37 12.32
CA SER A 270 6.98 -0.14 11.86
C SER A 270 8.32 -0.41 11.17
N GLN A 271 9.11 -1.36 11.69
CA GLN A 271 10.40 -1.72 11.11
C GLN A 271 10.19 -2.41 9.76
N TYR A 272 9.30 -3.39 9.71
CA TYR A 272 8.99 -4.11 8.48
C TYR A 272 8.50 -3.16 7.38
N VAL A 273 7.54 -2.28 7.69
CA VAL A 273 7.03 -1.28 6.74
C VAL A 273 8.15 -0.34 6.29
N SER A 274 9.01 0.11 7.20
CA SER A 274 10.15 0.96 6.86
C SER A 274 11.12 0.29 5.90
N GLU A 275 11.40 -1.01 6.08
CA GLU A 275 12.26 -1.78 5.18
C GLU A 275 11.63 -1.94 3.79
N GLN A 276 10.33 -2.21 3.70
CA GLN A 276 9.63 -2.28 2.42
C GLN A 276 9.62 -0.94 1.68
N MET A 277 9.38 0.15 2.40
CA MET A 277 9.43 1.51 1.84
C MET A 277 10.80 1.86 1.25
N ARG A 278 11.89 1.40 1.89
CA ARG A 278 13.25 1.57 1.33
C ARG A 278 13.46 0.79 0.05
N LYS A 279 12.97 -0.46 -0.01
CA LYS A 279 13.03 -1.30 -1.22
C LYS A 279 12.24 -0.65 -2.36
N GLU A 280 11.06 -0.14 -2.07
CA GLU A 280 10.22 0.56 -3.06
C GLU A 280 10.87 1.84 -3.58
N GLY A 281 11.71 2.47 -2.76
CA GLY A 281 12.54 3.60 -3.16
C GLY A 281 13.61 3.25 -4.19
N ASN A 282 13.96 1.98 -4.43
CA ASN A 282 15.02 1.56 -5.35
C ASN A 282 14.44 0.77 -6.54
N LEU A 283 14.47 1.38 -7.73
CA LEU A 283 13.88 0.79 -8.94
C LEU A 283 14.65 -0.43 -9.47
N ARG A 284 15.90 -0.64 -9.04
CA ARG A 284 16.65 -1.85 -9.38
C ARG A 284 16.01 -3.08 -8.75
N HIS A 285 15.56 -2.97 -7.50
CA HIS A 285 14.87 -4.06 -6.81
C HIS A 285 13.55 -4.42 -7.51
N GLU A 286 12.79 -3.42 -7.97
CA GLU A 286 11.58 -3.64 -8.76
C GLU A 286 11.87 -4.37 -10.07
N ALA A 287 12.93 -3.97 -10.78
CA ALA A 287 13.37 -4.64 -12.01
C ALA A 287 13.82 -6.09 -11.77
N ASP A 288 14.55 -6.35 -10.69
CA ASP A 288 14.98 -7.71 -10.33
C ASP A 288 13.79 -8.62 -9.98
N ASN A 289 12.81 -8.09 -9.26
CA ASN A 289 11.55 -8.79 -8.99
C ASN A 289 10.80 -9.09 -10.28
N ALA A 290 10.71 -8.13 -11.21
CA ALA A 290 10.08 -8.33 -12.52
C ALA A 290 10.77 -9.46 -13.32
N MET A 291 12.09 -9.42 -13.43
CA MET A 291 12.86 -10.46 -14.12
C MET A 291 12.72 -11.84 -13.47
N ARG A 292 12.69 -11.90 -12.13
CA ARG A 292 12.48 -13.16 -11.40
C ARG A 292 11.07 -13.71 -11.64
N THR A 293 10.04 -12.88 -11.57
CA THR A 293 8.66 -13.28 -11.86
C THR A 293 8.51 -13.75 -13.31
N ALA A 294 9.17 -13.08 -14.26
CA ALA A 294 9.19 -13.50 -15.66
C ALA A 294 9.76 -14.92 -15.84
N ARG A 295 10.80 -15.29 -15.07
CA ARG A 295 11.35 -16.65 -15.07
C ARG A 295 10.36 -17.68 -14.50
N TYR A 296 9.75 -17.39 -13.36
CA TYR A 296 8.71 -18.26 -12.79
C TYR A 296 7.54 -18.49 -13.75
N LEU A 297 7.11 -17.43 -14.46
CA LEU A 297 6.08 -17.52 -15.48
C LEU A 297 6.50 -18.40 -16.66
N ALA A 298 7.71 -18.23 -17.18
CA ALA A 298 8.22 -19.04 -18.29
C ALA A 298 8.29 -20.53 -17.94
N ASP A 299 8.61 -20.84 -16.67
CA ASP A 299 8.71 -22.20 -16.15
C ASP A 299 7.36 -22.82 -15.78
N GLU A 300 6.26 -22.06 -15.79
CA GLU A 300 4.92 -22.54 -15.44
C GLU A 300 4.08 -22.85 -16.70
N PRO A 301 3.91 -24.13 -17.10
CA PRO A 301 3.27 -24.47 -18.37
C PRO A 301 1.82 -24.00 -18.48
N THR A 302 1.11 -23.89 -17.36
CA THR A 302 -0.29 -23.42 -17.36
C THR A 302 -0.40 -21.91 -17.54
N LEU A 303 0.66 -21.13 -17.28
CA LEU A 303 0.61 -19.66 -17.27
C LEU A 303 1.49 -19.01 -18.34
N ARG A 304 2.59 -19.63 -18.77
CA ARG A 304 3.60 -19.04 -19.68
C ARG A 304 3.05 -18.48 -20.99
N ASP A 305 1.91 -19.00 -21.44
CA ASP A 305 1.26 -18.62 -22.69
C ASP A 305 0.02 -17.74 -22.47
N ARG A 306 -0.33 -17.41 -21.21
CA ARG A 306 -1.51 -16.61 -20.84
C ARG A 306 -1.17 -15.38 -19.99
N ALA A 307 0.00 -15.36 -19.36
CA ALA A 307 0.46 -14.26 -18.53
C ALA A 307 1.90 -13.86 -18.85
N ARG A 308 2.20 -12.56 -18.77
CA ARG A 308 3.52 -11.99 -19.08
C ARG A 308 3.92 -10.90 -18.09
N VAL A 309 5.23 -10.77 -17.88
CA VAL A 309 5.86 -9.58 -17.31
C VAL A 309 6.59 -8.85 -18.45
N PRO A 310 6.37 -7.53 -18.65
CA PRO A 310 7.05 -6.77 -19.69
C PRO A 310 8.57 -6.92 -19.62
N LYS A 311 9.22 -7.03 -20.77
CA LYS A 311 10.69 -7.20 -20.81
C LYS A 311 11.40 -6.00 -20.18
N VAL A 312 12.24 -6.26 -19.19
CA VAL A 312 13.12 -5.24 -18.59
C VAL A 312 14.37 -5.06 -19.47
N TYR A 313 14.76 -3.81 -19.69
CA TYR A 313 15.98 -3.43 -20.41
C TYR A 313 17.06 -3.03 -19.40
N ASP A 314 17.90 -4.00 -19.03
CA ASP A 314 18.91 -3.86 -17.96
C ASP A 314 19.89 -2.71 -18.22
N GLN A 315 20.29 -2.49 -19.48
CA GLN A 315 21.18 -1.40 -19.88
C GLN A 315 20.67 0.02 -19.53
N TRP A 316 19.35 0.18 -19.38
CA TRP A 316 18.68 1.44 -19.03
C TRP A 316 17.92 1.30 -17.70
N THR A 317 18.45 0.47 -16.80
CA THR A 317 17.88 0.20 -15.49
C THR A 317 18.96 0.31 -14.41
N GLY A 318 18.62 0.99 -13.32
CA GLY A 318 19.49 1.27 -12.18
C GLY A 318 18.65 1.59 -10.94
N GLU A 319 19.23 2.28 -9.96
CA GLU A 319 18.52 2.55 -8.70
C GLU A 319 17.42 3.61 -8.84
N SER A 320 17.63 4.58 -9.74
CA SER A 320 16.73 5.72 -9.93
C SER A 320 15.87 5.63 -11.19
N VAL A 321 16.19 4.71 -12.11
CA VAL A 321 15.50 4.56 -13.39
C VAL A 321 15.25 3.08 -13.67
N MET A 322 14.05 2.73 -14.13
CA MET A 322 13.73 1.40 -14.64
C MET A 322 13.09 1.52 -16.02
N THR A 323 13.63 0.77 -16.97
CA THR A 323 13.13 0.74 -18.35
C THR A 323 12.55 -0.62 -18.67
N ALA A 324 11.27 -0.66 -19.05
CA ALA A 324 10.56 -1.88 -19.42
C ALA A 324 9.81 -1.72 -20.74
N GLU A 325 9.49 -2.83 -21.40
CA GLU A 325 8.65 -2.87 -22.60
C GLU A 325 7.35 -2.09 -22.38
N PHE A 326 7.02 -1.21 -23.33
CA PHE A 326 5.74 -0.52 -23.33
C PHE A 326 4.66 -1.42 -23.91
N VAL A 327 3.61 -1.66 -23.13
CA VAL A 327 2.51 -2.54 -23.55
C VAL A 327 1.22 -1.74 -23.73
N GLN A 328 0.59 -1.88 -24.89
CA GLN A 328 -0.74 -1.35 -25.16
C GLN A 328 -1.78 -2.36 -24.65
N ALA A 329 -2.44 -2.04 -23.54
CA ALA A 329 -3.35 -2.93 -22.84
C ALA A 329 -4.42 -2.11 -22.11
N CYS A 330 -5.55 -2.74 -21.72
CA CYS A 330 -6.53 -2.17 -20.81
C CYS A 330 -6.36 -2.73 -19.38
N ARG A 331 -7.03 -2.15 -18.39
CA ARG A 331 -7.02 -2.71 -17.02
C ARG A 331 -7.84 -4.00 -16.98
N LEU A 332 -7.46 -4.93 -16.11
CA LEU A 332 -8.23 -6.17 -15.88
C LEU A 332 -9.67 -5.90 -15.45
N THR A 333 -9.90 -4.82 -14.69
CA THR A 333 -11.23 -4.44 -14.18
C THR A 333 -12.05 -3.61 -15.16
N ASP A 334 -11.53 -3.33 -16.36
CA ASP A 334 -12.23 -2.56 -17.39
C ASP A 334 -13.01 -3.50 -18.32
N SER A 335 -14.13 -4.02 -17.82
CA SER A 335 -14.97 -4.99 -18.56
C SER A 335 -15.43 -4.45 -19.91
N ALA A 336 -15.77 -3.17 -20.00
CA ALA A 336 -16.23 -2.55 -21.24
C ALA A 336 -15.13 -2.57 -22.32
N ARG A 337 -13.88 -2.24 -21.96
CA ARG A 337 -12.76 -2.32 -22.90
C ARG A 337 -12.42 -3.74 -23.30
N LEU A 338 -12.50 -4.70 -22.37
CA LEU A 338 -12.30 -6.10 -22.70
C LEU A 338 -13.36 -6.60 -23.69
N GLU A 339 -14.61 -6.21 -23.51
CA GLU A 339 -15.70 -6.52 -24.44
C GLU A 339 -15.50 -5.84 -25.81
N GLU A 340 -15.09 -4.57 -25.85
CA GLU A 340 -14.72 -3.87 -27.11
C GLU A 340 -13.60 -4.60 -27.87
N MET A 341 -12.68 -5.23 -27.14
CA MET A 341 -11.57 -6.02 -27.68
C MET A 341 -11.97 -7.49 -27.99
N ASN A 342 -13.23 -7.88 -27.78
CA ASN A 342 -13.73 -9.25 -27.87
C ASN A 342 -12.98 -10.26 -26.98
N LEU A 343 -12.52 -9.82 -25.81
CA LEU A 343 -11.80 -10.64 -24.84
C LEU A 343 -12.72 -11.07 -23.68
N SER A 344 -12.57 -12.32 -23.24
CA SER A 344 -13.33 -12.86 -22.11
C SER A 344 -12.84 -12.29 -20.78
N VAL A 345 -13.66 -11.47 -20.13
CA VAL A 345 -13.40 -10.96 -18.77
C VAL A 345 -13.18 -12.10 -17.77
N LYS A 346 -13.95 -13.18 -17.91
CA LYS A 346 -13.81 -14.38 -17.06
C LYS A 346 -12.44 -15.02 -17.23
N GLU A 347 -11.99 -15.22 -18.47
CA GLU A 347 -10.71 -15.87 -18.73
C GLU A 347 -9.52 -15.03 -18.25
N ALA A 348 -9.60 -13.70 -18.42
CA ALA A 348 -8.62 -12.77 -17.89
C ALA A 348 -8.55 -12.84 -16.36
N MET A 349 -9.71 -12.82 -15.68
CA MET A 349 -9.78 -12.88 -14.21
C MET A 349 -9.35 -14.25 -13.65
N ASP A 350 -9.70 -15.35 -14.32
CA ASP A 350 -9.22 -16.70 -13.97
C ASP A 350 -7.69 -16.76 -14.08
N THR A 351 -7.13 -16.26 -15.19
CA THR A 351 -5.67 -16.26 -15.42
C THR A 351 -4.94 -15.41 -14.38
N ALA A 352 -5.46 -14.22 -14.05
CA ALA A 352 -4.91 -13.38 -12.99
C ALA A 352 -4.97 -14.10 -11.63
N THR A 353 -6.11 -14.73 -11.31
CA THR A 353 -6.28 -15.47 -10.07
C THR A 353 -5.31 -16.65 -9.98
N GLU A 354 -5.12 -17.40 -11.05
CA GLU A 354 -4.16 -18.51 -11.12
C GLU A 354 -2.72 -18.01 -10.96
N LEU A 355 -2.36 -16.88 -11.56
CA LEU A 355 -1.05 -16.25 -11.40
C LEU A 355 -0.75 -15.93 -9.93
N PHE A 356 -1.64 -15.20 -9.24
CA PHE A 356 -1.45 -14.88 -7.81
C PHE A 356 -1.52 -16.12 -6.91
N SER A 357 -2.31 -17.12 -7.30
CA SER A 357 -2.34 -18.41 -6.61
C SER A 357 -1.02 -19.16 -6.74
N ALA A 358 -0.40 -19.16 -7.92
CA ALA A 358 0.91 -19.77 -8.16
C ALA A 358 1.99 -19.07 -7.32
N MET A 359 1.98 -17.74 -7.27
CA MET A 359 2.88 -16.93 -6.44
C MET A 359 2.84 -17.34 -4.96
N VAL A 360 1.64 -17.52 -4.40
CA VAL A 360 1.45 -17.87 -2.99
C VAL A 360 1.73 -19.34 -2.72
N PHE A 361 1.07 -20.26 -3.42
CA PHE A 361 1.09 -21.68 -3.05
C PHE A 361 2.26 -22.45 -3.63
N LYS A 362 2.76 -22.07 -4.82
CA LYS A 362 3.81 -22.83 -5.52
C LYS A 362 5.17 -22.16 -5.43
N TRP A 363 5.27 -20.89 -5.78
CA TRP A 363 6.56 -20.20 -5.90
C TRP A 363 7.08 -19.68 -4.57
N GLY A 364 6.18 -19.28 -3.66
CA GLY A 364 6.57 -18.61 -2.41
C GLY A 364 7.19 -17.25 -2.65
N PHE A 365 6.90 -16.61 -3.78
CA PHE A 365 7.39 -15.29 -4.16
C PHE A 365 6.18 -14.46 -4.56
N VAL A 366 5.69 -13.66 -3.62
CA VAL A 366 4.35 -13.08 -3.66
C VAL A 366 4.43 -11.59 -3.94
N GLN A 367 3.84 -11.16 -5.04
CA GLN A 367 3.51 -9.75 -5.20
C GLN A 367 2.37 -9.41 -4.24
N ALA A 368 2.63 -8.52 -3.30
CA ALA A 368 1.67 -8.18 -2.25
C ALA A 368 0.82 -6.94 -2.59
N ASP A 369 0.78 -6.50 -3.85
CA ASP A 369 -0.01 -5.33 -4.27
C ASP A 369 -0.72 -5.52 -5.61
N PRO A 370 -1.69 -6.45 -5.73
CA PRO A 370 -2.48 -6.66 -6.95
C PRO A 370 -3.55 -5.59 -7.15
N HIS A 371 -3.16 -4.32 -7.09
CA HIS A 371 -4.06 -3.20 -7.35
C HIS A 371 -4.61 -3.27 -8.79
N PRO A 372 -5.88 -2.88 -9.05
CA PRO A 372 -6.46 -2.91 -10.39
C PRO A 372 -5.64 -2.19 -11.47
N GLY A 373 -4.87 -1.17 -11.08
CA GLY A 373 -3.98 -0.43 -11.98
C GLY A 373 -2.73 -1.18 -12.42
N ASN A 374 -2.35 -2.25 -11.72
CA ASN A 374 -1.11 -3.00 -11.91
C ASN A 374 -1.28 -4.28 -12.74
N ILE A 375 -2.53 -4.70 -12.97
CA ILE A 375 -2.88 -5.88 -13.76
C ILE A 375 -3.58 -5.43 -15.03
N LEU A 376 -2.89 -5.61 -16.16
CA LEU A 376 -3.38 -5.23 -17.47
C LEU A 376 -3.79 -6.46 -18.28
N CYS A 377 -4.54 -6.23 -19.34
CA CYS A 377 -4.99 -7.25 -20.27
C CYS A 377 -4.88 -6.75 -21.72
N ALA A 378 -4.37 -7.61 -22.58
CA ALA A 378 -4.24 -7.38 -24.02
C ALA A 378 -4.62 -8.65 -24.80
N PRO A 379 -4.81 -8.57 -26.13
CA PRO A 379 -5.00 -9.76 -26.95
C PRO A 379 -3.70 -10.58 -26.95
N ASN A 380 -3.82 -11.89 -26.82
CA ASN A 380 -2.65 -12.75 -26.78
C ASN A 380 -1.91 -12.74 -28.14
N PRO A 381 -0.58 -12.52 -28.16
CA PRO A 381 0.18 -12.46 -29.41
C PRO A 381 0.12 -13.73 -30.26
N ARG A 382 -0.07 -14.89 -29.64
CA ARG A 382 -0.19 -16.19 -30.32
C ARG A 382 -1.62 -16.54 -30.71
N ASN A 383 -2.60 -16.10 -29.92
CA ASN A 383 -4.01 -16.36 -30.17
C ASN A 383 -4.87 -15.14 -29.77
N PRO A 384 -5.02 -14.14 -30.66
CA PRO A 384 -5.65 -12.85 -30.32
C PRO A 384 -7.09 -12.92 -29.80
N SER A 385 -7.79 -14.04 -29.99
CA SER A 385 -9.12 -14.27 -29.41
C SER A 385 -9.12 -14.54 -27.91
N HIS A 386 -7.95 -14.80 -27.32
CA HIS A 386 -7.78 -15.03 -25.90
C HIS A 386 -7.04 -13.86 -25.24
N PRO A 387 -7.37 -13.51 -23.99
CA PRO A 387 -6.66 -12.48 -23.25
C PRO A 387 -5.27 -12.98 -22.82
N GLU A 388 -4.33 -12.05 -22.76
CA GLU A 388 -3.05 -12.18 -22.07
C GLU A 388 -3.04 -11.21 -20.89
N VAL A 389 -2.77 -11.73 -19.69
CA VAL A 389 -2.67 -10.95 -18.45
C VAL A 389 -1.24 -10.43 -18.29
N ILE A 390 -1.08 -9.13 -18.15
CA ILE A 390 0.23 -8.49 -18.05
C ILE A 390 0.38 -7.83 -16.69
N LEU A 391 1.43 -8.21 -15.96
CA LEU A 391 1.75 -7.62 -14.66
C LEU A 391 2.83 -6.55 -14.82
N ILE A 392 2.57 -5.32 -14.35
CA ILE A 392 3.46 -4.17 -14.61
C ILE A 392 4.13 -3.58 -13.36
N ASP A 393 3.62 -3.85 -12.16
CA ASP A 393 4.20 -3.33 -10.91
C ASP A 393 4.88 -4.45 -10.14
N HIS A 394 6.17 -4.24 -9.85
CA HIS A 394 6.99 -5.19 -9.13
C HIS A 394 7.65 -4.63 -7.86
N GLY A 395 7.13 -3.51 -7.33
CA GLY A 395 7.72 -2.79 -6.22
C GLY A 395 7.59 -3.49 -4.86
N LEU A 396 6.50 -4.25 -4.63
CA LEU A 396 6.23 -4.91 -3.35
C LEU A 396 6.13 -6.44 -3.49
N TYR A 397 7.25 -7.11 -3.21
CA TYR A 397 7.35 -8.57 -3.17
C TYR A 397 7.75 -9.08 -1.79
N VAL A 398 7.18 -10.23 -1.41
CA VAL A 398 7.49 -10.94 -0.18
C VAL A 398 7.84 -12.39 -0.49
N GLU A 399 8.93 -12.85 0.08
CA GLU A 399 9.31 -14.26 0.05
C GLU A 399 8.66 -14.99 1.22
N LEU A 400 8.01 -16.11 0.92
CA LEU A 400 7.40 -16.98 1.92
C LEU A 400 8.40 -18.05 2.32
N PRO A 401 8.77 -18.16 3.61
CA PRO A 401 9.52 -19.30 4.10
C PRO A 401 8.82 -20.60 3.72
N GLU A 402 9.58 -21.61 3.32
CA GLU A 402 9.01 -22.87 2.82
C GLU A 402 8.10 -23.54 3.86
N ALA A 403 8.47 -23.48 5.14
CA ALA A 403 7.66 -23.98 6.25
C ALA A 403 6.28 -23.29 6.30
N PHE A 404 6.25 -21.95 6.27
CA PHE A 404 5.00 -21.19 6.26
C PHE A 404 4.16 -21.50 5.01
N ARG A 405 4.79 -21.52 3.82
CA ARG A 405 4.08 -21.83 2.57
C ARG A 405 3.43 -23.21 2.63
N HIS A 406 4.16 -24.22 3.12
CA HIS A 406 3.64 -25.58 3.29
C HIS A 406 2.44 -25.60 4.24
N GLU A 407 2.57 -24.96 5.41
CA GLU A 407 1.49 -24.86 6.40
C GLU A 407 0.27 -24.12 5.85
N TYR A 408 0.48 -23.06 5.06
CA TYR A 408 -0.60 -22.32 4.42
C TYR A 408 -1.33 -23.18 3.38
N CYS A 409 -0.61 -23.96 2.58
CA CYS A 409 -1.24 -24.90 1.65
C CYS A 409 -2.02 -26.00 2.40
N LEU A 410 -1.47 -26.50 3.51
CA LEU A 410 -2.10 -27.51 4.36
C LEU A 410 -3.36 -26.98 5.05
N LEU A 411 -3.34 -25.72 5.49
CA LEU A 411 -4.50 -25.01 6.01
C LEU A 411 -5.60 -25.01 4.95
N TRP A 412 -5.32 -24.54 3.73
CA TRP A 412 -6.28 -24.53 2.63
C TRP A 412 -6.88 -25.92 2.38
N GLN A 413 -6.06 -26.96 2.21
CA GLN A 413 -6.56 -28.33 2.04
C GLN A 413 -7.43 -28.80 3.22
N SER A 414 -7.03 -28.48 4.45
CA SER A 414 -7.75 -28.87 5.66
C SER A 414 -9.11 -28.19 5.77
N LEU A 415 -9.23 -26.94 5.30
CA LEU A 415 -10.51 -26.23 5.24
C LEU A 415 -11.53 -26.95 4.35
N PHE A 416 -11.11 -27.39 3.15
CA PHE A 416 -12.02 -28.08 2.21
C PHE A 416 -12.32 -29.52 2.62
N THR A 417 -11.36 -30.20 3.25
CA THR A 417 -11.56 -31.58 3.74
C THR A 417 -12.24 -31.64 5.11
N GLY A 418 -12.43 -30.50 5.78
CA GLY A 418 -13.01 -30.43 7.13
C GLY A 418 -12.11 -31.01 8.21
N ASN A 419 -10.79 -31.03 8.01
CA ASN A 419 -9.83 -31.56 8.98
C ASN A 419 -9.54 -30.53 10.09
N VAL A 420 -10.46 -30.44 11.06
CA VAL A 420 -10.40 -29.46 12.17
C VAL A 420 -9.13 -29.61 13.00
N SER A 421 -8.68 -30.83 13.28
CA SER A 421 -7.47 -31.05 14.08
C SER A 421 -6.21 -30.48 13.46
N GLU A 422 -6.09 -30.54 12.13
CA GLU A 422 -4.96 -29.94 11.42
C GLU A 422 -5.02 -28.41 11.45
N ILE A 423 -6.21 -27.84 11.29
CA ILE A 423 -6.43 -26.39 11.41
C ILE A 423 -6.03 -25.91 12.80
N GLU A 424 -6.43 -26.62 13.86
CA GLU A 424 -6.05 -26.31 15.24
C GLU A 424 -4.53 -26.40 15.46
N ASN A 425 -3.87 -27.43 14.91
CA ASN A 425 -2.43 -27.58 15.01
C ASN A 425 -1.67 -26.42 14.34
N ILE A 426 -2.09 -26.01 13.14
CA ILE A 426 -1.50 -24.87 12.43
C ILE A 426 -1.76 -23.57 13.19
N ALA A 427 -2.97 -23.36 13.70
CA ALA A 427 -3.31 -22.18 14.50
C ALA A 427 -2.39 -22.05 15.73
N VAL A 428 -2.16 -23.15 16.45
CA VAL A 428 -1.24 -23.18 17.61
C VAL A 428 0.18 -22.83 17.19
N LYS A 429 0.68 -23.37 16.07
CA LYS A 429 2.02 -23.04 15.56
C LYS A 429 2.17 -21.56 15.21
N TRP A 430 1.10 -20.92 14.76
CA TRP A 430 1.07 -19.48 14.44
C TRP A 430 0.77 -18.60 15.66
N GLY A 431 0.85 -19.14 16.88
CA GLY A 431 0.70 -18.38 18.12
C GLY A 431 -0.74 -18.12 18.55
N ILE A 432 -1.73 -18.75 17.90
CA ILE A 432 -3.14 -18.66 18.30
C ILE A 432 -3.38 -19.67 19.43
N ARG A 433 -3.85 -19.18 20.59
CA ARG A 433 -4.11 -20.06 21.74
C ARG A 433 -5.05 -21.19 21.35
N ARG A 434 -4.74 -22.41 21.80
CA ARG A 434 -5.56 -23.63 21.56
C ARG A 434 -7.00 -23.51 22.06
N GLN A 435 -7.27 -22.64 23.03
CA GLN A 435 -8.62 -22.38 23.56
C GLN A 435 -9.45 -21.45 22.64
N ASN A 436 -8.80 -20.78 21.68
CA ASN A 436 -9.39 -19.84 20.72
C ASN A 436 -9.24 -20.32 19.26
N SER A 437 -8.64 -21.49 19.03
CA SER A 437 -8.52 -22.08 17.70
C SER A 437 -9.88 -22.36 17.05
N ASP A 438 -10.94 -22.58 17.85
CA ASP A 438 -12.32 -22.71 17.37
C ASP A 438 -12.83 -21.41 16.70
N ILE A 439 -12.44 -20.25 17.22
CA ILE A 439 -12.82 -18.95 16.66
C ILE A 439 -12.05 -18.69 15.37
N PHE A 440 -10.75 -18.99 15.35
CA PHE A 440 -9.94 -18.92 14.13
C PHE A 440 -10.44 -19.90 13.07
N ALA A 441 -10.74 -21.14 13.44
CA ALA A 441 -11.32 -22.14 12.56
C ALA A 441 -12.70 -21.70 12.05
N SER A 442 -13.55 -21.12 12.89
CA SER A 442 -14.87 -20.60 12.47
C SER A 442 -14.75 -19.39 11.52
N LEU A 443 -13.81 -18.47 11.81
CA LEU A 443 -13.48 -17.33 10.94
C LEU A 443 -12.86 -17.74 9.61
N THR A 444 -12.15 -18.87 9.58
CA THR A 444 -11.48 -19.37 8.37
C THR A 444 -12.39 -20.30 7.55
N LEU A 445 -13.22 -21.11 8.21
CA LEU A 445 -14.16 -22.06 7.59
C LEU A 445 -15.49 -21.44 7.18
N LEU A 446 -15.76 -20.21 7.62
CA LEU A 446 -17.06 -19.51 7.44
C LEU A 446 -18.24 -20.36 7.93
N ARG A 447 -18.02 -21.23 8.91
CA ARG A 447 -19.03 -22.14 9.46
C ARG A 447 -19.07 -22.09 10.99
N PRO A 448 -20.23 -21.79 11.61
CA PRO A 448 -20.36 -21.60 13.06
C PRO A 448 -20.52 -22.90 13.89
N HIS A 449 -20.11 -24.06 13.39
CA HIS A 449 -20.62 -25.37 13.85
C HIS A 449 -20.39 -25.72 15.34
N ARG A 450 -19.33 -25.24 16.00
CA ARG A 450 -19.07 -25.51 17.44
C ARG A 450 -19.36 -24.34 18.38
N LEU A 451 -19.44 -23.12 17.84
CA LEU A 451 -19.69 -21.90 18.63
C LEU A 451 -21.16 -21.78 19.08
N ARG A 452 -22.08 -22.41 18.35
CA ARG A 452 -23.51 -22.43 18.70
C ARG A 452 -23.78 -22.99 20.11
N LYS A 453 -22.99 -23.98 20.54
CA LYS A 453 -23.16 -24.64 21.85
C LYS A 453 -22.68 -23.75 23.02
N LYS A 454 -21.59 -23.00 22.82
CA LYS A 454 -21.07 -22.03 23.80
C LYS A 454 -22.00 -20.81 23.93
N ARG A 455 -22.70 -20.46 22.85
CA ARG A 455 -23.70 -19.39 22.81
C ARG A 455 -25.00 -19.73 23.54
N GLU A 456 -25.51 -20.96 23.45
CA GLU A 456 -26.67 -21.38 24.25
C GLU A 456 -26.41 -21.19 25.76
N GLU A 457 -25.16 -21.37 26.19
CA GLU A 457 -24.71 -21.13 27.57
C GLU A 457 -24.54 -19.63 27.89
N ASP A 458 -24.01 -18.82 26.96
CA ASP A 458 -23.83 -17.37 27.15
C ASP A 458 -25.16 -16.59 27.03
N GLU A 459 -26.07 -16.97 26.14
CA GLU A 459 -27.42 -16.38 26.02
C GLU A 459 -28.28 -16.67 27.24
N ALA A 460 -28.16 -17.87 27.83
CA ALA A 460 -28.78 -18.19 29.12
C ALA A 460 -28.27 -17.26 30.25
N ARG A 461 -26.97 -16.93 30.27
CA ARG A 461 -26.39 -15.98 31.22
C ARG A 461 -26.81 -14.53 30.98
N ILE A 462 -26.97 -14.13 29.72
CA ILE A 462 -27.40 -12.76 29.35
C ILE A 462 -28.87 -12.55 29.70
N ALA A 463 -29.73 -13.55 29.47
CA ALA A 463 -31.14 -13.53 29.86
C ALA A 463 -31.34 -13.35 31.38
N GLU A 464 -30.42 -13.88 32.21
CA GLU A 464 -30.39 -13.65 33.66
C GLU A 464 -29.90 -12.24 34.06
N SER A 465 -29.17 -11.53 33.20
CA SER A 465 -28.45 -10.30 33.57
C SER A 465 -29.24 -8.99 33.42
N GLY A 466 -30.39 -8.99 32.74
CA GLY A 466 -31.27 -7.82 32.59
C GLY A 466 -30.71 -6.62 31.80
N LYS A 467 -29.58 -6.77 31.09
CA LYS A 467 -28.92 -5.69 30.34
C LYS A 467 -29.62 -5.37 29.01
N THR A 468 -29.68 -4.10 28.63
CA THR A 468 -30.22 -3.65 27.33
C THR A 468 -29.27 -4.01 26.18
N GLU A 469 -29.77 -4.25 24.97
CA GLU A 469 -28.95 -4.57 23.77
C GLU A 469 -27.78 -3.60 23.53
N GLN A 470 -27.96 -2.30 23.81
CA GLN A 470 -26.89 -1.30 23.69
C GLN A 470 -25.76 -1.51 24.72
N GLN A 471 -26.07 -1.90 25.95
CA GLN A 471 -25.07 -2.22 26.97
C GLN A 471 -24.28 -3.48 26.62
N VAL A 472 -24.96 -4.51 26.09
CA VAL A 472 -24.30 -5.73 25.63
C VAL A 472 -23.35 -5.43 24.45
N ARG A 473 -23.76 -4.58 23.49
CA ARG A 473 -22.87 -4.14 22.39
C ARG A 473 -21.67 -3.35 22.87
N LEU A 474 -21.84 -2.48 23.86
CA LEU A 474 -20.74 -1.72 24.48
C LEU A 474 -19.76 -2.64 25.21
N GLU A 475 -20.25 -3.64 25.96
CA GLU A 475 -19.41 -4.64 26.63
C GLU A 475 -18.69 -5.56 25.64
N GLN A 476 -19.34 -5.94 24.53
CA GLN A 476 -18.71 -6.72 23.45
C GLN A 476 -17.60 -5.92 22.76
N ARG A 477 -17.81 -4.63 22.49
CA ARG A 477 -16.79 -3.73 21.92
C ARG A 477 -15.64 -3.46 22.89
N ALA A 478 -15.92 -3.24 24.18
CA ALA A 478 -14.89 -3.05 25.20
C ALA A 478 -14.09 -4.34 25.46
N GLY A 479 -14.76 -5.49 25.46
CA GLY A 479 -14.15 -6.81 25.60
C GLY A 479 -13.36 -7.28 24.38
N LEU A 480 -13.50 -6.64 23.21
CA LEU A 480 -12.73 -6.98 22.01
C LEU A 480 -11.23 -6.77 22.20
N LYS A 481 -10.83 -5.70 22.91
CA LYS A 481 -9.41 -5.44 23.22
C LYS A 481 -8.83 -6.52 24.12
N GLU A 482 -9.57 -6.91 25.16
CA GLU A 482 -9.19 -7.98 26.09
C GLU A 482 -9.18 -9.35 25.39
N ARG A 483 -10.15 -9.60 24.49
CA ARG A 483 -10.24 -10.82 23.66
C ARG A 483 -9.10 -10.93 22.65
N LEU A 484 -8.73 -9.85 21.97
CA LEU A 484 -7.57 -9.81 21.08
C LEU A 484 -6.27 -10.06 21.87
N LYS A 485 -6.13 -9.45 23.04
CA LYS A 485 -4.98 -9.64 23.94
C LYS A 485 -4.89 -11.07 24.51
N THR A 486 -6.03 -11.74 24.70
CA THR A 486 -6.10 -13.13 25.17
C THR A 486 -6.11 -14.16 24.04
N MET A 487 -6.37 -13.77 22.78
CA MET A 487 -6.30 -14.65 21.61
C MET A 487 -4.86 -15.00 21.21
N LEU A 488 -3.95 -14.05 21.42
CA LEU A 488 -2.55 -14.19 21.06
C LEU A 488 -1.77 -14.75 22.27
N GLU A 489 -1.14 -15.91 22.10
CA GLU A 489 -0.27 -16.50 23.13
C GLU A 489 1.13 -15.91 23.05
N SER A 490 1.59 -15.66 21.83
CA SER A 490 2.89 -15.06 21.54
C SER A 490 2.78 -14.30 20.24
N GLU A 491 2.78 -12.96 20.34
CA GLU A 491 2.73 -12.07 19.17
C GLU A 491 3.88 -12.33 18.19
N GLU A 492 5.02 -12.81 18.70
CA GLU A 492 6.21 -13.17 17.93
C GLU A 492 6.01 -14.40 17.03
N LEU A 493 5.03 -15.27 17.33
CA LEU A 493 4.77 -16.50 16.56
C LEU A 493 3.84 -16.28 15.36
N ILE A 494 3.17 -15.12 15.27
CA ILE A 494 2.30 -14.81 14.13
C ILE A 494 3.18 -14.64 12.90
N PRO A 495 3.00 -15.44 11.83
CA PRO A 495 3.76 -15.27 10.61
C PRO A 495 3.49 -13.89 10.02
N ARG A 496 4.54 -13.07 9.88
CA ARG A 496 4.46 -11.71 9.33
C ARG A 496 3.99 -11.74 7.88
N GLU A 497 4.29 -12.83 7.18
CA GLU A 497 3.91 -13.13 5.81
C GLU A 497 2.39 -13.20 5.63
N LEU A 498 1.65 -13.60 6.67
CA LEU A 498 0.19 -13.71 6.63
C LEU A 498 -0.46 -12.36 6.30
N ILE A 499 0.13 -11.24 6.74
CA ILE A 499 -0.35 -9.89 6.43
C ILE A 499 -0.32 -9.66 4.91
N PHE A 500 0.78 -10.02 4.25
CA PHE A 500 0.98 -9.81 2.81
C PHE A 500 0.17 -10.77 1.96
N VAL A 501 0.10 -12.04 2.36
CA VAL A 501 -0.73 -13.04 1.68
C VAL A 501 -2.20 -12.67 1.79
N THR A 502 -2.67 -12.28 2.99
CA THR A 502 -4.06 -11.84 3.18
C THR A 502 -4.36 -10.60 2.36
N ARG A 503 -3.43 -9.63 2.32
CA ARG A 503 -3.54 -8.44 1.48
C ARG A 503 -3.69 -8.79 0.00
N ALA A 504 -2.77 -9.59 -0.55
CA ALA A 504 -2.82 -9.99 -1.96
C ALA A 504 -4.14 -10.69 -2.31
N MET A 505 -4.59 -11.61 -1.45
CA MET A 505 -5.82 -12.36 -1.68
C MET A 505 -7.08 -11.51 -1.58
N ARG A 506 -7.10 -10.51 -0.69
CA ARG A 506 -8.22 -9.56 -0.57
C ARG A 506 -8.31 -8.61 -1.74
N MET A 507 -7.19 -8.07 -2.19
CA MET A 507 -7.17 -7.21 -3.38
C MET A 507 -7.59 -7.98 -4.64
N MET A 508 -7.18 -9.24 -4.78
CA MET A 508 -7.68 -10.11 -5.85
C MET A 508 -9.19 -10.41 -5.74
N GLN A 509 -9.72 -10.55 -4.52
CA GLN A 509 -11.16 -10.63 -4.31
C GLN A 509 -11.86 -9.35 -4.77
N GLY A 510 -11.36 -8.18 -4.39
CA GLY A 510 -11.88 -6.89 -4.82
C GLY A 510 -11.88 -6.72 -6.35
N ASN A 511 -10.80 -7.14 -7.01
CA ASN A 511 -10.72 -7.14 -8.48
C ASN A 511 -11.79 -8.05 -9.11
N ASN A 512 -12.02 -9.25 -8.56
CA ASN A 512 -13.04 -10.16 -9.04
C ASN A 512 -14.47 -9.59 -8.83
N GLN A 513 -14.74 -9.00 -7.67
CA GLN A 513 -16.01 -8.34 -7.38
C GLN A 513 -16.28 -7.15 -8.30
N ALA A 514 -15.25 -6.36 -8.60
CA ALA A 514 -15.36 -5.20 -9.49
C ALA A 514 -15.86 -5.56 -10.91
N VAL A 515 -15.64 -6.80 -11.36
CA VAL A 515 -16.10 -7.31 -12.66
C VAL A 515 -17.32 -8.24 -12.55
N GLY A 516 -17.98 -8.32 -11.39
CA GLY A 516 -19.18 -9.14 -11.17
C GLY A 516 -18.91 -10.57 -10.71
N SER A 517 -17.82 -10.79 -9.95
CA SER A 517 -17.47 -12.07 -9.33
C SER A 517 -17.38 -13.21 -10.34
N VAL A 518 -16.70 -12.96 -11.47
CA VAL A 518 -16.75 -13.87 -12.62
C VAL A 518 -15.91 -15.13 -12.47
N SER A 519 -14.85 -15.07 -11.66
CA SER A 519 -13.94 -16.18 -11.43
C SER A 519 -14.36 -17.00 -10.21
N ASN A 520 -14.22 -18.34 -10.29
CA ASN A 520 -14.36 -19.21 -9.13
C ASN A 520 -13.03 -19.27 -8.35
N ARG A 521 -12.67 -18.13 -7.76
CA ARG A 521 -11.37 -17.95 -7.09
C ARG A 521 -11.13 -18.97 -5.97
N ILE A 522 -12.16 -19.33 -5.21
CA ILE A 522 -12.05 -20.29 -4.11
C ILE A 522 -11.56 -21.65 -4.62
N ASN A 523 -12.12 -22.13 -5.74
CA ASN A 523 -11.71 -23.38 -6.35
C ASN A 523 -10.27 -23.28 -6.91
N ILE A 524 -9.97 -22.19 -7.61
CA ILE A 524 -8.62 -21.93 -8.14
C ILE A 524 -7.57 -21.95 -7.01
N LEU A 525 -7.81 -21.21 -5.93
CA LEU A 525 -6.91 -21.17 -4.77
C LEU A 525 -6.73 -22.56 -4.15
N ALA A 526 -7.80 -23.31 -3.97
CA ALA A 526 -7.75 -24.67 -3.43
C ALA A 526 -6.95 -25.61 -4.37
N HIS A 527 -7.15 -25.51 -5.68
CA HIS A 527 -6.41 -26.29 -6.66
C HIS A 527 -4.90 -26.00 -6.58
N TRP A 528 -4.51 -24.73 -6.54
CA TRP A 528 -3.11 -24.32 -6.42
C TRP A 528 -2.51 -24.67 -5.05
N ALA A 529 -3.29 -24.61 -3.97
CA ALA A 529 -2.86 -25.11 -2.65
C ALA A 529 -2.52 -26.61 -2.71
N ALA A 530 -3.33 -27.42 -3.39
CA ALA A 530 -3.05 -28.83 -3.60
C ALA A 530 -1.79 -29.06 -4.46
N ILE A 531 -1.57 -28.26 -5.50
CA ILE A 531 -0.32 -28.27 -6.28
C ILE A 531 0.87 -27.92 -5.38
N GLY A 532 0.76 -26.86 -4.58
CA GLY A 532 1.79 -26.41 -3.65
C GLY A 532 2.18 -27.47 -2.62
N LEU A 533 1.19 -28.19 -2.07
CA LEU A 533 1.42 -29.35 -1.20
C LEU A 533 2.16 -30.48 -1.92
N ALA A 534 1.78 -30.79 -3.15
CA ALA A 534 2.41 -31.85 -3.93
C ALA A 534 3.88 -31.54 -4.27
N VAL A 535 4.23 -30.25 -4.40
CA VAL A 535 5.61 -29.80 -4.61
C VAL A 535 6.43 -29.80 -3.32
N SER A 536 5.83 -29.41 -2.19
CA SER A 536 6.53 -29.32 -0.90
C SER A 536 6.60 -30.64 -0.11
N SER A 537 5.75 -31.61 -0.45
CA SER A 537 5.74 -32.92 0.21
C SER A 537 6.67 -33.90 -0.52
N PRO A 538 7.52 -34.67 0.19
CA PRO A 538 8.29 -35.75 -0.42
C PRO A 538 7.33 -36.71 -1.14
N ARG A 539 7.66 -37.19 -2.35
CA ARG A 539 6.88 -38.26 -3.00
C ARG A 539 6.97 -39.52 -2.16
N GLN A 540 5.93 -39.77 -1.36
CA GLN A 540 5.93 -40.94 -0.51
C GLN A 540 5.39 -42.15 -1.27
N SER A 541 6.20 -43.21 -1.35
CA SER A 541 5.84 -44.42 -2.10
C SER A 541 4.99 -45.39 -1.25
N LEU A 542 4.26 -46.29 -1.92
CA LEU A 542 3.50 -47.36 -1.26
C LEU A 542 4.37 -48.18 -0.28
N LYS A 543 5.67 -48.34 -0.62
CA LYS A 543 6.66 -49.05 0.20
C LYS A 543 7.04 -48.30 1.48
N GLN A 544 6.85 -46.98 1.55
CA GLN A 544 7.23 -46.14 2.70
C GLN A 544 6.10 -45.96 3.71
N LEU A 545 4.84 -45.85 3.29
CA LEU A 545 3.70 -45.63 4.21
C LEU A 545 2.94 -46.90 4.61
N GLY A 546 3.11 -47.98 3.85
CA GLY A 546 2.23 -49.14 3.93
C GLY A 546 0.85 -48.89 3.31
N LEU A 547 0.17 -49.97 2.97
CA LEU A 547 -1.05 -49.96 2.15
C LEU A 547 -2.18 -49.09 2.77
N ARG A 548 -2.39 -49.19 4.08
CA ARG A 548 -3.47 -48.47 4.78
C ARG A 548 -3.29 -46.96 4.76
N LYS A 549 -2.10 -46.46 5.08
CA LYS A 549 -1.83 -45.02 5.10
C LYS A 549 -1.82 -44.43 3.69
N PHE A 550 -1.27 -45.17 2.71
CA PHE A 550 -1.34 -44.78 1.31
C PHE A 550 -2.79 -44.71 0.80
N ALA A 551 -3.62 -45.71 1.11
CA ALA A 551 -5.04 -45.69 0.75
C ALA A 551 -5.78 -44.51 1.40
N ALA A 552 -5.50 -44.21 2.66
CA ALA A 552 -6.08 -43.06 3.36
C ALA A 552 -5.65 -41.71 2.76
N GLU A 553 -4.41 -41.57 2.29
CA GLU A 553 -3.97 -40.38 1.53
C GLU A 553 -4.68 -40.26 0.18
N LYS A 554 -4.74 -41.35 -0.60
CA LYS A 554 -5.44 -41.33 -1.89
C LYS A 554 -6.93 -41.03 -1.72
N PHE A 555 -7.56 -41.59 -0.69
CA PHE A 555 -8.94 -41.27 -0.35
C PHE A 555 -9.12 -39.79 -0.01
N ARG A 556 -8.22 -39.18 0.77
CA ARG A 556 -8.25 -37.74 1.05
C ARG A 556 -8.15 -36.88 -0.21
N VAL A 557 -7.29 -37.25 -1.16
CA VAL A 557 -7.20 -36.56 -2.46
C VAL A 557 -8.51 -36.69 -3.25
N VAL A 558 -9.16 -37.85 -3.22
CA VAL A 558 -10.47 -38.06 -3.86
C VAL A 558 -11.55 -37.20 -3.20
N VAL A 559 -11.65 -37.22 -1.87
CA VAL A 559 -12.59 -36.37 -1.11
C VAL A 559 -12.37 -34.89 -1.46
N PHE A 560 -11.12 -34.44 -1.48
CA PHE A 560 -10.79 -33.07 -1.85
C PHE A 560 -11.27 -32.72 -3.27
N LYS A 561 -11.02 -33.58 -4.26
CA LYS A 561 -11.52 -33.37 -5.64
C LYS A 561 -13.05 -33.33 -5.70
N VAL A 562 -13.74 -34.21 -4.96
CA VAL A 562 -15.20 -34.23 -4.89
C VAL A 562 -15.73 -32.92 -4.30
N VAL A 563 -15.11 -32.42 -3.23
CA VAL A 563 -15.48 -31.12 -2.63
C VAL A 563 -15.33 -29.98 -3.64
N LEU A 564 -14.25 -29.94 -4.42
CA LEU A 564 -14.06 -28.93 -5.46
C LEU A 564 -15.17 -28.97 -6.52
N VAL A 565 -15.58 -30.17 -6.96
CA VAL A 565 -16.71 -30.32 -7.90
C VAL A 565 -18.00 -29.75 -7.31
N PHE A 566 -18.28 -29.99 -6.02
CA PHE A 566 -19.45 -29.39 -5.37
C PHE A 566 -19.37 -27.87 -5.27
N ILE A 567 -18.18 -27.30 -5.10
CA ILE A 567 -17.96 -25.85 -5.12
C ILE A 567 -18.22 -25.29 -6.51
N ASP A 568 -17.80 -25.95 -7.59
CA ASP A 568 -18.11 -25.54 -8.96
C ASP A 568 -19.62 -25.59 -9.25
N ILE A 569 -20.30 -26.63 -8.79
CA ILE A 569 -21.77 -26.74 -8.92
C ILE A 569 -22.44 -25.59 -8.16
N GLY A 570 -22.01 -25.31 -6.92
CA GLY A 570 -22.52 -24.20 -6.13
C GLY A 570 -22.28 -22.85 -6.83
N PHE A 571 -21.09 -22.63 -7.36
CA PHE A 571 -20.75 -21.43 -8.13
C PHE A 571 -21.64 -21.27 -9.37
N LEU A 572 -21.83 -22.34 -10.15
CA LEU A 572 -22.71 -22.32 -11.33
C LEU A 572 -24.16 -22.00 -10.93
N PHE A 573 -24.65 -22.56 -9.84
CA PHE A 573 -25.98 -22.26 -9.32
C PHE A 573 -26.11 -20.79 -8.92
N THR A 574 -25.11 -20.23 -8.23
CA THR A 574 -25.11 -18.80 -7.89
C THR A 574 -25.12 -17.93 -9.13
N ARG A 575 -24.30 -18.22 -10.15
CA ARG A 575 -24.30 -17.52 -11.45
C ARG A 575 -25.65 -17.56 -12.15
N LEU A 576 -26.29 -18.74 -12.19
CA LEU A 576 -27.61 -18.91 -12.78
C LEU A 576 -28.66 -18.08 -12.03
N ARG A 577 -28.58 -18.05 -10.70
CA ARG A 577 -29.42 -17.21 -9.86
C ARG A 577 -29.16 -15.72 -10.12
N SER A 578 -27.90 -15.26 -10.17
CA SER A 578 -27.55 -13.86 -10.44
C SER A 578 -28.10 -13.41 -11.80
N TRP A 579 -27.88 -14.21 -12.85
CA TRP A 579 -28.41 -13.96 -14.19
C TRP A 579 -29.95 -13.83 -14.19
N TRP A 580 -30.64 -14.71 -13.45
CA TRP A 580 -32.08 -14.68 -13.35
C TRP A 580 -32.60 -13.44 -12.58
N MET A 581 -31.88 -13.00 -11.55
CA MET A 581 -32.19 -11.80 -10.77
C MET A 581 -31.95 -10.52 -11.61
N GLU A 582 -30.85 -10.45 -12.35
CA GLU A 582 -30.54 -9.34 -13.26
C GLU A 582 -31.60 -9.19 -14.35
N LYS A 583 -32.09 -10.31 -14.91
CA LYS A 583 -33.20 -10.30 -15.87
C LYS A 583 -34.51 -9.77 -15.28
N ARG A 584 -34.65 -9.78 -13.95
CA ARG A 584 -35.78 -9.19 -13.21
C ARG A 584 -35.51 -7.77 -12.72
N GLY A 585 -34.41 -7.14 -13.13
CA GLY A 585 -34.00 -5.80 -12.70
C GLY A 585 -33.50 -5.74 -11.26
N GLN A 586 -33.16 -6.88 -10.64
CA GLN A 586 -32.57 -6.96 -9.31
C GLN A 586 -31.06 -7.16 -9.41
N LYS A 587 -30.30 -6.63 -8.46
CA LYS A 587 -28.84 -6.81 -8.42
C LYS A 587 -28.53 -8.30 -8.16
N GLY A 588 -27.81 -8.94 -9.08
CA GLY A 588 -27.29 -10.29 -8.89
C GLY A 588 -26.12 -10.28 -7.90
N GLU A 589 -26.10 -11.21 -6.95
CA GLU A 589 -24.99 -11.40 -6.01
C GLU A 589 -24.23 -12.68 -6.39
N GLY A 590 -22.89 -12.62 -6.39
CA GLY A 590 -22.04 -13.78 -6.64
C GLY A 590 -21.83 -14.65 -5.39
N LEU A 591 -21.22 -15.82 -5.57
CA LEU A 591 -20.86 -16.71 -4.46
C LEU A 591 -19.98 -16.00 -3.41
N GLU A 592 -19.03 -15.17 -3.84
CA GLU A 592 -18.14 -14.43 -2.93
C GLU A 592 -18.89 -13.38 -2.12
N ASP A 593 -19.86 -12.69 -2.72
CA ASP A 593 -20.66 -11.68 -2.04
C ASP A 593 -21.51 -12.33 -0.93
N LEU A 594 -22.08 -13.51 -1.22
CA LEU A 594 -22.81 -14.31 -0.24
C LEU A 594 -21.92 -14.80 0.90
N LEU A 595 -20.70 -15.27 0.59
CA LEU A 595 -19.75 -15.69 1.61
C LEU A 595 -19.27 -14.52 2.46
N GLN A 596 -19.01 -13.37 1.84
CA GLN A 596 -18.65 -12.14 2.54
C GLN A 596 -19.77 -11.68 3.47
N GLN A 597 -21.02 -11.66 3.01
CA GLN A 597 -22.17 -11.36 3.86
C GLN A 597 -22.26 -12.31 5.04
N GLN A 598 -22.01 -13.62 4.85
CA GLN A 598 -21.95 -14.57 5.96
C GLN A 598 -20.84 -14.24 6.96
N VAL A 599 -19.66 -13.83 6.50
CA VAL A 599 -18.54 -13.41 7.37
C VAL A 599 -18.91 -12.15 8.15
N THR A 600 -19.47 -11.15 7.47
CA THR A 600 -19.89 -9.87 8.06
C THR A 600 -20.99 -10.08 9.09
N ASP A 601 -21.98 -10.91 8.76
CA ASP A 601 -23.05 -11.27 9.67
C ASP A 601 -22.51 -12.01 10.89
N MET A 602 -21.60 -12.96 10.69
CA MET A 602 -20.95 -13.64 11.80
C MET A 602 -20.14 -12.65 12.65
N ALA A 603 -19.40 -11.73 12.04
CA ALA A 603 -18.61 -10.75 12.76
C ALA A 603 -19.47 -9.78 13.57
N LYS A 604 -20.59 -9.33 12.99
CA LYS A 604 -21.58 -8.48 13.65
C LYS A 604 -22.28 -9.21 14.80
N ARG A 605 -22.67 -10.47 14.59
CA ARG A 605 -23.35 -11.30 15.59
C ARG A 605 -22.43 -11.67 16.76
N GLU A 606 -21.16 -11.97 16.51
CA GLU A 606 -20.25 -12.54 17.51
C GLU A 606 -19.33 -11.50 18.19
N PHE A 607 -18.94 -10.44 17.46
CA PHE A 607 -18.00 -9.42 17.97
C PHE A 607 -18.62 -8.03 18.13
N GLY A 608 -19.87 -7.81 17.72
CA GLY A 608 -20.50 -6.48 17.75
C GLY A 608 -19.80 -5.47 16.82
N VAL A 609 -19.01 -5.95 15.87
CA VAL A 609 -18.28 -5.15 14.88
C VAL A 609 -19.07 -5.14 13.59
N GLU A 610 -19.47 -3.94 13.14
CA GLU A 610 -20.05 -3.76 11.81
C GLU A 610 -18.91 -3.62 10.81
N ILE A 611 -18.65 -4.69 10.06
CA ILE A 611 -17.74 -4.64 8.93
C ILE A 611 -18.56 -4.12 7.75
N GLY A 612 -18.27 -2.90 7.28
CA GLY A 612 -18.96 -2.34 6.13
C GLY A 612 -18.57 -3.07 4.85
N ASP A 613 -19.43 -3.04 3.84
CA ASP A 613 -19.15 -3.69 2.54
C ASP A 613 -17.87 -3.15 1.88
N GLU A 614 -17.60 -1.85 2.06
CA GLU A 614 -16.38 -1.15 1.61
C GLU A 614 -15.12 -1.56 2.38
N ALA A 615 -15.24 -2.18 3.56
CA ALA A 615 -14.08 -2.66 4.31
C ALA A 615 -13.39 -3.85 3.60
N PHE A 616 -14.05 -4.41 2.59
CA PHE A 616 -13.55 -5.48 1.73
C PHE A 616 -13.29 -5.03 0.29
N ALA A 617 -13.61 -3.77 -0.06
CA ALA A 617 -13.20 -3.18 -1.32
C ALA A 617 -11.69 -2.91 -1.24
N GLY A 618 -10.93 -3.59 -2.10
CA GLY A 618 -9.46 -3.56 -2.14
C GLY A 618 -8.86 -2.28 -2.68
#